data_AF-A0A9J5YNC7-F1
#
_entry.id   AF-A0A9J5YNC7-F1
#
_cell.length_a   1.000
_cell.length_b   1.000
_cell.length_c   1.000
_cell.angle_alpha   90.00
_cell.angle_beta   90.00
_cell.angle_gamma   90.00
#
_symmetry.space_group_name_H-M   'P 1'
#
loop_
_entity.id
_entity.type
_entity.pdbx_description
1 polymer ?
#
loop_
_entity_poly.entity_id
_entity_poly.type
_entity_poly.pdbx_seq_one_letter_code
_entity_poly.pdbx_strand_id
1 'polypeptide(L)' 'MTCSTKFLILKTCDGKEFVLDEAVAVRSQAVKNMVEDDCVSNGIPLPNVHSKIMTKVVEYWKKH' A
#
# COMPACT_ATOMS: atom_id res chain seq x y z
N MET A 1 1.44 -21.76 -10.48
CA MET A 1 1.76 -20.53 -9.73
C MET A 1 0.50 -19.68 -9.74
N THR A 2 -0.26 -19.66 -8.66
CA THR A 2 -1.44 -18.79 -8.58
C THR A 2 -0.95 -17.35 -8.46
N CYS A 3 -1.06 -16.57 -9.54
CA CYS A 3 -0.97 -15.12 -9.47
C CYS A 3 -2.24 -14.64 -8.76
N SER A 4 -2.28 -14.77 -7.44
CA SER A 4 -3.39 -14.26 -6.64
C SER A 4 -3.17 -12.76 -6.55
N THR A 5 -3.81 -12.02 -7.46
CA THR A 5 -3.83 -10.56 -7.48
C THR A 5 -4.56 -10.07 -6.23
N LYS A 6 -3.82 -9.95 -5.13
CA LYS A 6 -4.32 -9.36 -3.89
C LYS A 6 -4.22 -7.85 -4.03
N PHE A 7 -5.30 -7.16 -3.68
CA PHE A 7 -5.31 -5.70 -3.61
C PHE A 7 -5.13 -5.26 -2.17
N LEU A 8 -4.29 -4.25 -1.98
CA LEU A 8 -4.01 -3.66 -0.69
C LEU A 8 -4.58 -2.26 -0.64
N ILE A 9 -5.19 -1.92 0.49
CA ILE A 9 -5.75 -0.60 0.75
C ILE A 9 -4.76 0.14 1.66
N LEU A 10 -4.23 1.27 1.19
CA LEU A 10 -3.39 2.17 1.98
C LEU A 10 -4.21 3.41 2.34
N LYS A 11 -4.30 3.73 3.63
CA LYS A 11 -5.04 4.88 4.12
C LYS A 11 -4.07 5.98 4.54
N THR A 12 -4.16 7.13 3.90
CA THR A 12 -3.32 8.29 4.18
C THR A 12 -3.83 9.08 5.38
N CYS A 13 -2.99 9.95 5.94
CA CYS A 13 -3.34 10.77 7.09
C CYS A 13 -4.51 11.75 6.81
N ASP A 14 -4.70 12.13 5.54
CA ASP A 14 -5.85 12.92 5.08
C ASP A 14 -7.17 12.11 5.01
N GLY A 15 -7.16 10.85 5.45
CA GLY A 15 -8.31 9.94 5.36
C GLY A 15 -8.57 9.37 3.97
N LYS A 16 -7.71 9.65 2.98
CA LYS A 16 -7.85 9.11 1.62
C LYS A 16 -7.30 7.70 1.52
N GLU A 17 -8.04 6.85 0.81
CA GLU A 17 -7.74 5.44 0.61
C GLU A 17 -7.19 5.21 -0.80
N PHE A 18 -6.12 4.43 -0.90
CA PHE A 18 -5.44 4.08 -2.14
C PHE A 18 -5.47 2.57 -2.28
N VAL A 19 -6.17 2.10 -3.32
CA VAL A 19 -6.20 0.67 -3.66
C VAL A 19 -5.15 0.42 -4.74
N LEU A 20 -4.21 -0.46 -4.46
CA LEU A 20 -3.19 -0.89 -5.41
C LEU A 20 -2.88 -2.37 -5.24
N ASP A 21 -2.30 -2.97 -6.27
CA ASP A 21 -1.79 -4.33 -6.22
C ASP A 21 -0.83 -4.51 -5.04
N GLU A 22 -1.04 -5.57 -4.27
CA GLU A 22 -0.12 -6.02 -3.23
C GLU A 22 1.28 -6.15 -3.82
N ALA A 23 1.43 -6.71 -5.02
CA ALA A 23 2.72 -6.84 -5.71
C ALA A 23 3.44 -5.49 -5.96
N VAL A 24 2.68 -4.40 -6.15
CA VAL A 24 3.22 -3.04 -6.30
C VAL A 24 3.54 -2.45 -4.93
N ALA A 25 2.67 -2.69 -3.94
CA ALA A 25 2.79 -2.16 -2.59
C ALA A 25 3.95 -2.79 -1.80
N VAL A 26 4.12 -4.12 -1.89
CA VAL A 26 5.18 -4.90 -1.21
C VAL A 26 6.59 -4.61 -1.73
N ARG A 27 6.72 -3.82 -2.80
CA ARG A 27 8.02 -3.23 -3.20
C ARG A 27 8.58 -2.34 -2.10
N SER A 28 7.70 -1.74 -1.29
CA SER A 28 8.10 -1.08 -0.05
C SER A 28 8.24 -2.14 1.04
N GLN A 29 9.45 -2.26 1.59
CA GLN A 29 9.72 -3.13 2.72
C GLN A 29 8.80 -2.80 3.92
N ALA A 30 8.48 -1.53 4.14
CA ALA A 30 7.57 -1.11 5.21
C ALA A 30 6.17 -1.69 5.01
N VAL A 31 5.66 -1.64 3.78
CA VAL A 31 4.34 -2.20 3.44
C VAL A 31 4.38 -3.72 3.50
N LYS A 32 5.43 -4.35 2.97
CA LYS A 32 5.63 -5.80 3.01
C LYS A 32 5.56 -6.34 4.44
N ASN A 33 6.30 -5.73 5.36
CA ASN A 33 6.30 -6.12 6.77
C ASN A 33 4.90 -5.97 7.40
N MET A 34 4.12 -4.97 6.98
CA MET A 34 2.76 -4.76 7.50
C MET A 34 1.71 -5.72 6.91
N VAL A 35 1.95 -6.29 5.73
CA VAL A 35 1.09 -7.32 5.13
C VAL A 35 1.39 -8.71 5.72
N GLU A 36 2.66 -9.01 6.03
CA GLU A 36 3.06 -10.28 6.65
C GLU A 36 2.55 -10.45 8.09
N ASP A 37 2.24 -9.35 8.78
CA ASP A 37 1.72 -9.37 10.16
C ASP A 37 0.22 -9.71 10.27
N ASP A 38 -0.46 -10.09 9.15
CA ASP A 38 -1.87 -10.54 9.06
C ASP A 38 -2.95 -9.57 9.65
N CYS A 39 -2.54 -8.43 10.22
CA CYS A 39 -3.36 -7.57 11.06
C CYS A 39 -4.05 -6.41 10.31
N VAL A 40 -4.41 -6.59 9.04
CA VAL A 40 -4.91 -5.46 8.25
C VAL A 40 -6.09 -5.83 7.37
N SER A 41 -7.14 -6.38 7.98
CA SER A 41 -8.46 -6.52 7.35
C SER A 41 -9.06 -5.16 6.94
N ASN A 42 -8.58 -4.05 7.53
CA ASN A 42 -9.12 -2.69 7.35
C ASN A 42 -8.24 -1.73 6.51
N GLY A 43 -7.18 -2.22 5.88
CA GLY A 43 -6.22 -1.38 5.13
C GLY A 43 -5.14 -0.74 6.01
N ILE A 44 -3.94 -0.54 5.46
CA ILE A 44 -2.74 -0.10 6.18
C ILE A 44 -2.84 1.41 6.42
N PRO A 45 -2.94 1.88 7.67
CA PRO A 45 -2.92 3.30 7.97
C PRO A 45 -1.49 3.84 7.88
N LEU A 46 -1.35 4.94 7.14
CA LEU A 46 -0.12 5.70 6.99
C LEU A 46 -0.33 7.11 7.56
N PRO A 47 -0.26 7.26 8.90
CA PRO A 47 -0.59 8.50 9.60
C PRO A 47 0.39 9.66 9.32
N ASN A 48 1.55 9.36 8.73
CA ASN A 48 2.57 10.35 8.39
C ASN A 48 2.65 10.64 6.88
N VAL A 49 1.80 10.02 6.06
CA VAL A 49 1.83 10.17 4.61
C VAL A 49 0.56 10.85 4.13
N HIS A 50 0.73 12.07 3.60
CA HIS A 50 -0.34 12.80 2.93
C HIS A 50 -0.64 12.21 1.54
N SER A 51 -1.87 12.40 1.06
CA SER A 51 -2.32 11.87 -0.22
C SER A 51 -1.44 12.30 -1.40
N LYS A 52 -0.95 13.54 -1.37
CA LYS A 52 -0.06 14.09 -2.42
C LYS A 52 1.28 13.37 -2.49
N ILE A 53 1.80 12.93 -1.34
CA ILE A 53 3.04 12.15 -1.26
C ILE A 53 2.75 10.73 -1.71
N MET A 54 1.64 10.15 -1.23
CA MET A 54 1.22 8.81 -1.62
C MET A 54 1.07 8.65 -3.13
N THR A 55 0.48 9.63 -3.84
CA THR A 55 0.39 9.60 -5.30
C THR A 55 1.76 9.43 -5.96
N LYS A 56 2.76 10.20 -5.53
CA LYS A 56 4.14 10.10 -6.04
C LYS A 56 4.77 8.74 -5.72
N VAL A 57 4.51 8.21 -4.53
CA VAL A 57 5.01 6.90 -4.09
C VAL A 57 4.40 5.78 -4.93
N VAL A 58 3.10 5.83 -5.20
CA VAL A 58 2.41 4.87 -6.06
C VAL A 58 2.93 4.96 -7.50
N GLU A 59 3.12 6.15 -8.04
CA GLU A 59 3.76 6.33 -9.36
C GLU A 59 5.16 5.73 -9.40
N TYR A 60 5.95 5.92 -8.35
CA TYR A 60 7.28 5.34 -8.23
C TYR A 60 7.23 3.80 -8.20
N TRP A 61 6.34 3.21 -7.38
CA TRP A 61 6.17 1.76 -7.31
C TRP A 61 5.64 1.13 -8.60
N LYS A 62 4.89 1.87 -9.42
CA LYS A 62 4.43 1.43 -10.74
C LYS A 62 5.50 1.55 -11.82
N LYS A 63 6.44 2.48 -11.66
CA LYS A 63 7.49 2.79 -12.64
C LYS A 63 8.69 1.86 -12.52
N HIS A 64 9.00 1.40 -11.32
CA HIS A 64 9.93 0.30 -11.12
C HIS A 64 9.17 -1.00 -11.07
#